data_AF-A0A6P3YA96-F1
#
_entry.id   AF-A0A6P3YA96-F1
#
_cell.length_a   1.000
_cell.length_b   1.000
_cell.length_c   1.000
_cell.angle_alpha   90.00
_cell.angle_beta   90.00
_cell.angle_gamma   90.00
#
_symmetry.space_group_name_H-M   'P 1'
#
loop_
_entity.id
_entity.type
_entity.pdbx_description
1 polymer ?
#
loop_
_entity_poly.entity_id
_entity_poly.type
_entity_poly.pdbx_seq_one_letter_code
_entity_poly.pdbx_strand_id
1 'polypeptide(L)'
;MMSPIKCITIEEELTKNPELKLSDVQILTKWCKEQPHLPKIQDVKLAIFIHNTYYHIESTKKMVENYYTCRTHMPELFSNRDILKEKRLRDAFKTV
;
A
#
# COMPACT_ATOMS: atom_id res chain seq x y z
N MET A 1 -2.91 27.25 5.07
CA MET A 1 -3.03 25.96 5.80
C MET A 1 -3.26 24.88 4.76
N MET A 2 -2.47 23.80 4.76
CA MET A 2 -2.72 22.66 3.86
C MET A 2 -4.03 22.02 4.31
N SER A 3 -4.98 21.86 3.39
CA SER A 3 -6.24 21.15 3.64
C SER A 3 -5.93 19.75 4.19
N PRO A 4 -6.71 19.23 5.17
CA PRO A 4 -6.51 17.87 5.63
C PRO A 4 -6.62 16.91 4.45
N ILE A 5 -5.63 16.03 4.31
CA ILE A 5 -5.62 15.00 3.27
C ILE A 5 -6.88 14.16 3.47
N LYS A 6 -7.75 14.13 2.46
CA LYS A 6 -8.93 13.27 2.48
C LYS A 6 -8.45 11.81 2.43
N CYS A 7 -8.53 11.11 3.55
CA CYS A 7 -8.33 9.66 3.57
C CYS A 7 -9.56 8.99 2.93
N ILE A 8 -9.30 8.13 1.96
CA ILE A 8 -10.33 7.34 1.26
C ILE A 8 -10.84 6.26 2.20
N THR A 9 -12.16 6.03 2.20
CA THR A 9 -12.82 4.98 2.98
C THR A 9 -13.04 3.71 2.14
N ILE A 10 -13.27 2.56 2.78
CA ILE A 10 -13.47 1.31 2.04
C ILE A 10 -14.82 1.31 1.34
N GLU A 11 -15.82 1.96 1.91
CA GLU A 11 -17.16 2.12 1.37
C GLU A 11 -17.15 2.92 0.06
N GLU A 12 -16.35 3.99 0.02
CA GLU A 12 -16.12 4.77 -1.19
C GLU A 12 -15.47 3.93 -2.30
N GLU A 13 -14.50 3.07 -1.96
CA GLU A 13 -13.84 2.21 -2.95
C GLU A 13 -14.72 1.06 -3.45
N LEU A 14 -15.54 0.47 -2.57
CA LEU A 14 -16.55 -0.51 -2.95
C LEU A 14 -17.61 0.08 -3.89
N THR A 15 -17.97 1.36 -3.69
CA THR A 15 -18.93 2.05 -4.55
C THR A 15 -18.34 2.34 -5.93
N LYS A 16 -17.05 2.68 -6.01
CA LYS A 16 -16.37 2.96 -7.29
C LYS A 16 -16.05 1.71 -8.09
N ASN A 17 -15.71 0.62 -7.40
CA ASN A 17 -15.20 -0.61 -8.00
C ASN A 17 -16.17 -1.77 -7.76
N PRO A 18 -17.13 -2.03 -8.68
CA PRO A 18 -18.15 -3.07 -8.48
C PRO A 18 -17.59 -4.50 -8.41
N GLU A 19 -16.39 -4.73 -8.94
CA GLU A 19 -15.69 -6.02 -8.88
C GLU A 19 -14.99 -6.25 -7.53
N LEU A 20 -14.81 -5.21 -6.72
CA LEU A 20 -14.22 -5.33 -5.39
C LEU A 20 -15.22 -5.97 -4.43
N LYS A 21 -14.89 -7.14 -3.90
CA LYS A 21 -15.73 -7.85 -2.93
C LYS A 21 -15.17 -7.72 -1.53
N LEU A 22 -16.06 -7.45 -0.57
CA LEU A 22 -15.68 -7.41 0.84
C LEU A 22 -15.18 -8.79 1.33
N SER A 23 -15.68 -9.89 0.75
CA SER A 23 -15.20 -11.25 1.03
C SER A 23 -13.71 -11.40 0.74
N ASP A 24 -13.24 -10.81 -0.35
CA ASP A 24 -11.85 -10.92 -0.80
C ASP A 24 -10.91 -10.14 0.14
N VAL A 25 -11.37 -8.97 0.59
CA VAL A 25 -10.70 -8.18 1.63
C VAL A 25 -10.60 -8.98 2.95
N GLN A 26 -11.67 -9.67 3.35
CA GLN A 26 -11.67 -10.49 4.56
C GLN A 26 -10.73 -11.70 4.46
N ILE A 27 -10.72 -12.39 3.32
CA ILE A 27 -9.79 -13.50 3.04
C ILE A 27 -8.35 -13.03 3.18
N LEU A 28 -8.01 -11.90 2.54
CA LEU A 28 -6.66 -11.34 2.61
C LEU A 28 -6.32 -10.82 4.00
N THR A 29 -7.27 -10.23 4.71
CA THR A 29 -7.08 -9.77 6.10
C THR A 29 -6.73 -10.93 7.02
N LYS A 30 -7.44 -12.05 6.90
CA LYS A 30 -7.13 -13.28 7.66
C LYS A 30 -5.75 -13.81 7.30
N TRP A 31 -5.47 -13.96 6.01
CA TRP A 31 -4.17 -14.44 5.54
C TRP A 31 -3.01 -13.55 6.02
N CYS A 32 -3.15 -12.22 5.98
CA CYS A 32 -2.11 -11.30 6.47
C CYS A 32 -1.85 -11.46 7.98
N LYS A 33 -2.88 -11.76 8.79
CA LYS A 33 -2.71 -12.02 10.23
C LYS A 33 -1.96 -13.31 10.53
N GLU A 34 -1.98 -14.26 9.61
CA GLU A 34 -1.24 -15.52 9.72
C GLU A 34 0.24 -15.35 9.37
N GLN A 35 0.63 -14.27 8.69
CA GLN A 35 2.02 -13.98 8.33
C GLN A 35 2.72 -13.14 9.41
N PRO A 36 3.72 -13.67 10.13
CA PRO A 36 4.36 -12.97 11.25
C PRO A 36 5.23 -11.77 10.81
N HIS A 37 5.73 -11.78 9.58
CA HIS A 37 6.57 -10.71 9.03
C HIS A 37 5.76 -9.54 8.44
N LEU A 38 4.47 -9.73 8.18
CA LEU A 38 3.62 -8.67 7.64
C LEU A 38 3.12 -7.75 8.76
N PRO A 39 3.12 -6.42 8.54
CA PRO A 39 2.53 -5.50 9.51
C PRO A 39 1.00 -5.60 9.48
N LYS A 40 0.34 -4.97 10.47
CA LYS A 40 -1.12 -4.81 10.44
C LYS A 40 -1.51 -3.92 9.25
N ILE A 41 -2.15 -4.52 8.25
CA ILE A 41 -2.62 -3.84 7.04
C ILE A 41 -4.06 -3.37 7.24
N GLN A 42 -4.37 -2.14 6.84
CA GLN A 42 -5.73 -1.61 6.84
C GLN A 42 -6.53 -2.12 5.63
N ASP A 43 -7.82 -2.33 5.81
CA ASP A 43 -8.71 -2.89 4.79
C ASP A 43 -8.75 -2.04 3.50
N VAL A 44 -8.72 -0.71 3.62
CA VAL A 44 -8.62 0.21 2.48
C VAL A 44 -7.37 -0.07 1.64
N LYS A 45 -6.25 -0.39 2.29
CA LYS A 45 -5.00 -0.70 1.59
C LYS A 45 -5.07 -2.06 0.89
N LEU A 46 -5.73 -3.04 1.51
CA LEU A 46 -6.01 -4.33 0.87
C LEU A 46 -6.92 -4.17 -0.34
N ALA A 47 -7.96 -3.34 -0.27
CA ALA A 47 -8.81 -3.00 -1.40
C ALA A 47 -8.01 -2.45 -2.59
N ILE A 48 -7.06 -1.53 -2.33
CA ILE A 48 -6.15 -1.01 -3.36
C ILE A 48 -5.27 -2.12 -3.95
N PHE A 49 -4.73 -3.02 -3.12
CA PHE A 49 -3.93 -4.14 -3.61
C PHE A 49 -4.75 -5.09 -4.51
N ILE A 50 -6.00 -5.39 -4.13
CA ILE A 50 -6.91 -6.23 -4.91
C ILE A 50 -7.22 -5.56 -6.26
N HIS A 51 -7.50 -4.26 -6.26
CA HIS A 51 -7.76 -3.52 -7.49
C HIS A 51 -6.56 -3.56 -8.45
N ASN A 52 -5.35 -3.37 -7.94
CA ASN A 52 -4.12 -3.37 -8.73
C ASN A 52 -3.77 -4.73 -9.36
N THR A 53 -4.32 -5.82 -8.84
CA THR A 53 -4.08 -7.18 -9.34
C THR A 53 -5.26 -7.73 -10.13
N TYR A 54 -6.20 -6.86 -10.54
CA TYR A 54 -7.42 -7.26 -11.25
C TYR A 54 -8.22 -8.30 -10.47
N TYR A 55 -8.32 -8.12 -9.16
CA TYR A 55 -9.14 -8.94 -8.25
C TYR A 55 -8.66 -10.39 -8.09
N HIS A 56 -7.47 -10.73 -8.57
CA HIS A 56 -6.88 -12.06 -8.41
C HIS A 56 -6.18 -12.21 -7.04
N ILE A 57 -6.80 -12.95 -6.12
CA ILE A 57 -6.31 -13.15 -4.74
C ILE A 57 -4.84 -13.58 -4.65
N GLU A 58 -4.43 -14.59 -5.41
CA GLU A 58 -3.05 -15.11 -5.35
C GLU A 58 -2.02 -14.08 -5.85
N SER A 59 -2.37 -13.34 -6.91
CA SER A 59 -1.57 -12.20 -7.38
C SER A 59 -1.51 -11.10 -6.31
N THR A 60 -2.60 -10.83 -5.61
CA THR A 60 -2.66 -9.85 -4.51
C THR A 60 -1.71 -10.23 -3.39
N LYS A 61 -1.70 -11.50 -2.95
CA LYS A 61 -0.77 -11.99 -1.92
C LYS A 61 0.69 -11.73 -2.33
N LYS A 62 1.06 -12.10 -3.56
CA LYS A 62 2.40 -11.87 -4.11
C LYS A 62 2.76 -10.38 -4.14
N MET A 63 1.81 -9.53 -4.52
CA MET A 63 2.00 -8.09 -4.54
C MET A 63 2.19 -7.51 -3.14
N VAL A 64 1.41 -7.97 -2.14
CA VAL A 64 1.56 -7.56 -0.74
C VAL A 64 2.95 -7.94 -0.20
N GLU A 65 3.38 -9.18 -0.41
CA GLU A 65 4.71 -9.65 -0.01
C GLU A 65 5.81 -8.80 -0.63
N ASN A 66 5.77 -8.62 -1.96
CA ASN A 66 6.76 -7.82 -2.67
C ASN A 66 6.78 -6.37 -2.19
N TYR A 67 5.61 -5.78 -1.96
CA TYR A 67 5.49 -4.40 -1.50
C TYR A 67 6.21 -4.19 -0.16
N TYR A 68 5.95 -5.04 0.83
CA TYR A 68 6.60 -4.90 2.14
C TYR A 68 8.07 -5.33 2.10
N THR A 69 8.40 -6.36 1.34
CA THR A 69 9.78 -6.81 1.13
C THR A 69 10.64 -5.69 0.54
N CYS A 70 10.22 -5.07 -0.57
CA CYS A 70 10.98 -4.00 -1.21
C CYS A 70 11.19 -2.79 -0.28
N ARG A 71 10.15 -2.41 0.47
CA ARG A 71 10.25 -1.27 1.39
C ARG A 71 11.16 -1.53 2.59
N THR A 72 11.24 -2.78 3.04
CA THR A 72 12.17 -3.18 4.10
C THR A 72 13.60 -3.23 3.60
N HIS A 73 13.84 -3.68 2.37
CA HIS A 73 15.18 -3.80 1.79
C HIS A 73 15.78 -2.47 1.30
N MET A 74 14.95 -1.44 1.07
CA MET A 74 15.39 -0.16 0.51
C MET A 74 15.06 1.02 1.45
N PRO A 75 15.53 1.01 2.71
CA PRO A 75 15.20 2.04 3.69
C PRO A 75 15.66 3.45 3.27
N GLU A 76 16.71 3.57 2.47
CA GLU A 76 17.19 4.83 1.89
C GLU A 76 16.16 5.54 1.01
N LEU A 77 15.23 4.79 0.42
CA LEU A 77 14.11 5.33 -0.36
C LEU A 77 12.83 5.42 0.46
N PHE A 78 12.57 4.45 1.34
CA PHE A 78 11.26 4.28 1.97
C PHE A 78 11.17 4.72 3.44
N SER A 79 12.29 5.04 4.09
CA SER A 79 12.39 5.44 5.50
C SER A 79 13.10 6.78 5.65
N ASN A 80 12.81 7.52 6.74
CA ASN A 80 13.46 8.79 7.09
C ASN A 80 13.63 9.77 5.92
N ARG A 81 12.57 9.92 5.11
CA ARG A 81 12.56 10.76 3.90
C ARG A 81 12.63 12.23 4.26
N ASP A 82 13.83 12.69 4.56
CA ASP A 82 14.13 14.08 4.81
C ASP A 82 14.88 14.63 3.60
N ILE A 83 14.13 15.33 2.75
CA ILE A 83 14.63 15.95 1.53
C ILE A 83 15.73 16.96 1.88
N LEU A 84 15.72 17.56 3.07
CA LEU A 84 16.73 18.52 3.48
C LEU A 84 18.00 17.87 4.03
N LYS A 85 17.94 16.62 4.52
CA LYS A 85 19.12 15.90 5.02
C LYS A 85 19.85 15.13 3.94
N GLU A 86 19.14 14.47 3.04
CA GLU A 86 19.77 13.55 2.08
C GLU A 86 20.16 14.23 0.76
N LYS A 87 21.46 14.30 0.48
CA LYS A 87 21.99 15.02 -0.70
C LYS A 87 21.47 14.43 -2.00
N ARG A 88 21.41 13.10 -2.13
CA ARG A 88 20.93 12.43 -3.34
C ARG A 88 19.48 12.76 -3.66
N LEU A 89 18.63 12.87 -2.64
CA LEU A 89 17.24 13.27 -2.82
C LEU A 89 17.15 14.74 -3.26
N ARG A 90 17.90 15.67 -2.66
CA ARG A 90 17.91 17.08 -3.11
C ARG A 90 18.29 17.23 -4.58
N ASP A 91 19.27 16.46 -5.03
CA ASP A 91 19.77 16.60 -6.39
C ASP A 91 18.80 15.97 -7.41
N ALA A 92 18.11 14.87 -7.06
CA ALA A 92 17.06 14.29 -7.90
C ALA A 92 15.86 15.24 -8.13
N PHE A 93 15.50 16.05 -7.13
CA PHE A 93 14.41 17.03 -7.25
C PHE A 93 14.79 18.31 -8.01
N LYS A 94 16.09 18.51 -8.32
CA LYS A 94 16.56 19.65 -9.14
C LYS A 94 16.61 19.35 -10.63
N THR A 95 16.49 18.07 -11.01
CA THR A 95 16.52 17.67 -12.42
C THR A 95 15.17 17.98 -13.05
N VAL A 96 15.18 18.87 -14.04
CA VAL A 96 14.03 19.26 -14.89
C VAL A 96 13.87 18.25 -16.02
#